data_AF-A0A0N4T8Q5-F1
#
_entry.id   AF-A0A0N4T8Q5-F1
#
_cell.length_a   1.000
_cell.length_b   1.000
_cell.length_c   1.000
_cell.angle_alpha   90.00
_cell.angle_beta   90.00
_cell.angle_gamma   90.00
#
_symmetry.space_group_name_H-M   'P 1'
#
loop_
_entity.id
_entity.type
_entity.pdbx_description
1 polymer ?
#
loop_
_entity_poly.entity_id
_entity_poly.type
_entity_poly.pdbx_seq_one_letter_code
_entity_poly.pdbx_strand_id
1 'polypeptide(L)'
;MEPDAIRPDRDIIGKQKNPRRKKLRREDSLLPSPGADSHCSQQEDALLTYLLDTELQAMSSIKRLSVATPIGIARVKVDPDLELSGIFQNRYVLDSDRFDICYEAGRTATVEQLSQAVRRYIGAAVDWIDALFSLVNLSECNEKVFVLKSSFAAFCAFTQAARTAQTTSDPDLLCLCNRTVIPRQTPRHLLENK
;
A
#
# COMPACT_ATOMS: atom_id res chain seq x y z
N MET A 1 64.88 -40.65 -45.60
CA MET A 1 65.32 -40.83 -44.20
C MET A 1 64.33 -40.04 -43.38
N GLU A 2 63.42 -40.76 -42.73
CA GLU A 2 62.31 -40.17 -41.97
C GLU A 2 62.86 -39.55 -40.67
N PRO A 3 62.47 -38.33 -40.31
CA PRO A 3 62.91 -37.73 -39.06
C PRO A 3 62.15 -38.35 -37.88
N ASP A 4 62.90 -39.03 -37.01
CA ASP A 4 62.47 -39.58 -35.74
C ASP A 4 61.98 -38.49 -34.76
N ALA A 5 61.00 -38.90 -33.96
CA ALA A 5 60.20 -38.08 -33.06
C ALA A 5 61.01 -37.32 -32.00
N ILE A 6 60.93 -35.98 -32.03
CA ILE A 6 61.14 -35.13 -30.85
C ILE A 6 59.75 -34.86 -30.28
N ARG A 7 59.47 -35.38 -29.08
CA ARG A 7 58.29 -34.97 -28.29
C ARG A 7 58.58 -33.57 -27.74
N PRO A 8 57.89 -32.52 -28.20
CA PRO A 8 57.99 -31.22 -27.56
C PRO A 8 57.35 -31.37 -26.19
N ASP A 9 58.12 -31.10 -25.16
CA ASP A 9 57.64 -30.97 -23.80
C ASP A 9 56.40 -30.08 -23.76
N ARG A 10 55.36 -30.67 -23.17
CA ARG A 10 54.46 -30.03 -22.20
C ARG A 10 53.64 -28.84 -22.71
N ASP A 11 52.33 -29.07 -22.73
CA ASP A 11 51.26 -28.06 -22.61
C ASP A 11 50.77 -27.34 -23.89
N ILE A 12 50.35 -28.10 -24.92
CA ILE A 12 49.50 -27.57 -26.01
C ILE A 12 48.14 -28.29 -26.07
N ILE A 13 47.51 -28.52 -24.91
CA ILE A 13 46.05 -28.63 -24.85
C ILE A 13 45.58 -27.65 -23.79
N GLY A 14 44.86 -26.64 -24.26
CA GLY A 14 44.52 -25.44 -23.55
C GLY A 14 43.96 -25.72 -22.16
N LYS A 15 44.43 -24.92 -21.19
CA LYS A 15 43.67 -24.68 -19.97
C LYS A 15 42.32 -24.14 -20.41
N GLN A 16 41.32 -25.03 -20.41
CA GLN A 16 39.92 -24.66 -20.46
C GLN A 16 39.75 -23.59 -19.38
N LYS A 17 39.61 -22.32 -19.79
CA LYS A 17 39.23 -21.26 -18.87
C LYS A 17 37.82 -21.62 -18.43
N ASN A 18 37.71 -22.32 -17.30
CA ASN A 18 36.48 -22.27 -16.52
C ASN A 18 36.14 -20.78 -16.39
N PRO A 19 34.96 -20.33 -16.86
CA PRO A 19 34.56 -18.96 -16.65
C PRO A 19 34.40 -18.78 -15.15
N ARG A 20 35.48 -18.33 -14.49
CA ARG A 20 35.38 -17.74 -13.16
C ARG A 20 34.44 -16.56 -13.36
N ARG A 21 33.21 -16.73 -12.86
CA ARG A 21 32.23 -15.66 -12.69
C ARG A 21 32.99 -14.40 -12.33
N LYS A 22 32.88 -13.36 -13.17
CA LYS A 22 33.36 -12.03 -12.80
C LYS A 22 32.69 -11.70 -11.48
N LYS A 23 33.42 -11.81 -10.37
CA LYS A 23 33.11 -11.01 -9.19
C LYS A 23 33.30 -9.59 -9.69
N LEU A 24 32.17 -8.89 -9.90
CA LEU A 24 32.15 -7.45 -9.99
C LEU A 24 32.99 -6.98 -8.79
N ARG A 25 34.20 -6.51 -9.06
CA ARG A 25 34.93 -5.70 -8.10
C ARG A 25 34.00 -4.52 -7.89
N ARG A 26 33.38 -4.48 -6.71
CA ARG A 26 32.81 -3.25 -6.16
C ARG A 26 34.02 -2.31 -6.10
N GLU A 27 34.19 -1.50 -7.12
CA GLU A 27 34.87 -0.23 -6.94
C GLU A 27 34.03 0.46 -5.88
N ASP A 28 34.51 0.43 -4.65
CA ASP A 28 34.15 1.43 -3.67
C ASP A 28 34.71 2.74 -4.23
N SER A 29 33.96 3.32 -5.17
CA SER A 29 33.97 4.73 -5.46
C SER A 29 33.50 5.41 -4.17
N LEU A 30 34.40 5.47 -3.19
CA LEU A 30 34.31 6.37 -2.07
C LEU A 30 34.46 7.76 -2.68
N LEU A 31 33.38 8.26 -3.26
CA LEU A 31 33.14 9.68 -3.29
C LEU A 31 33.30 10.12 -1.83
N PRO A 32 34.13 11.13 -1.55
CA PRO A 32 34.14 11.69 -0.21
C PRO A 32 32.73 12.20 -0.01
N SER A 33 31.96 11.60 0.91
CA SER A 33 30.73 12.21 1.40
C SER A 33 31.15 13.59 1.89
N PRO A 34 30.73 14.68 1.22
CA PRO A 34 30.96 16.00 1.76
C PRO A 34 30.26 16.00 3.11
N GLY A 35 30.97 16.38 4.17
CA GLY A 35 30.43 16.39 5.52
C GLY A 35 29.06 17.06 5.52
N ALA A 36 28.04 16.29 5.90
CA ALA A 36 26.68 16.76 6.07
C ALA A 36 26.10 16.07 7.32
N ASP A 37 26.10 16.82 8.41
CA ASP A 37 24.90 17.07 9.20
C ASP A 37 24.26 15.88 9.95
N SER A 38 24.82 15.58 11.13
CA SER A 38 24.13 14.83 12.19
C SER A 38 22.80 15.49 12.64
N HIS A 39 22.51 16.72 12.19
CA HIS A 39 21.24 17.41 12.39
C HIS A 39 20.15 17.03 11.36
N CYS A 40 20.52 16.56 10.16
CA CYS A 40 19.54 16.17 9.13
C CYS A 40 18.86 14.84 9.49
N SER A 41 19.60 13.89 10.08
CA SER A 41 19.07 12.57 10.41
C SER A 41 17.94 12.61 11.44
N GLN A 42 18.03 13.47 12.47
CA GLN A 42 16.99 13.56 13.52
C GLN A 42 15.66 14.11 12.98
N GLN A 43 15.71 15.06 12.04
CA GLN A 43 14.51 15.61 11.43
C GLN A 43 13.86 14.60 10.48
N GLU A 44 14.66 13.86 9.71
CA GLU A 44 14.19 12.76 8.85
C GLU A 44 13.57 11.62 9.67
N ASP A 45 14.19 11.26 10.79
CA ASP A 45 13.67 10.24 11.71
C ASP A 45 12.34 10.66 12.34
N ALA A 46 12.21 11.94 12.73
CA ALA A 46 10.97 12.49 13.26
C ALA A 46 9.85 12.50 12.20
N LEU A 47 10.17 12.88 10.96
CA LEU A 47 9.24 12.83 9.84
C LEU A 47 8.79 11.39 9.55
N LEU A 48 9.72 10.45 9.49
CA LEU A 48 9.41 9.04 9.27
C LEU A 48 8.50 8.50 10.37
N THR A 49 8.81 8.82 11.64
CA THR A 49 7.98 8.44 12.79
C THR A 49 6.57 8.99 12.65
N TYR A 50 6.43 10.26 12.31
CA TYR A 50 5.13 10.90 12.11
C TYR A 50 4.30 10.21 11.01
N LEU A 51 4.93 9.85 9.88
CA LEU A 51 4.26 9.16 8.78
C LEU A 51 3.84 7.73 9.17
N LEU A 52 4.65 7.03 9.96
CA LEU A 52 4.33 5.69 10.46
C LEU A 52 3.17 5.72 11.47
N ASP A 53 3.17 6.68 12.39
CA ASP A 53 2.09 6.89 13.34
C ASP A 53 0.78 7.26 12.62
N THR A 54 0.88 8.10 11.58
CA THR A 54 -0.25 8.44 10.71
C THR A 54 -0.83 7.20 10.03
N GLU A 55 0.01 6.34 9.45
CA GLU A 55 -0.45 5.07 8.84
C GLU A 55 -1.14 4.18 9.88
N LEU A 56 -0.54 4.02 11.06
CA LEU A 56 -1.10 3.19 12.13
C LEU A 56 -2.49 3.70 12.55
N GLN A 57 -2.64 5.01 12.72
CA GLN A 57 -3.92 5.63 13.03
C GLN A 57 -4.93 5.46 11.88
N ALA A 58 -4.52 5.75 10.65
CA ALA A 58 -5.36 5.65 9.46
C ALA A 58 -5.84 4.21 9.19
N MET A 59 -5.08 3.19 9.63
CA MET A 59 -5.43 1.78 9.52
C MET A 59 -6.28 1.25 10.68
N SER A 60 -6.22 1.88 11.85
CA SER A 60 -6.91 1.41 13.05
C SER A 60 -8.42 1.67 13.02
N SER A 61 -9.17 0.85 13.77
CA SER A 61 -10.56 1.12 14.14
C SER A 61 -10.64 2.17 15.23
N ILE A 62 -11.77 2.88 15.27
CA ILE A 62 -12.12 3.68 16.45
C ILE A 62 -12.87 2.78 17.41
N LYS A 63 -12.24 2.42 18.53
CA LYS A 63 -12.91 1.75 19.65
C LYS A 63 -13.92 2.69 20.29
N ARG A 64 -15.15 2.74 19.77
CA ARG A 64 -16.28 3.21 20.58
C ARG A 64 -16.69 2.08 21.51
N LEU A 65 -16.89 2.40 22.80
CA LEU A 65 -17.71 1.59 23.67
C LEU A 65 -19.04 1.37 22.93
N SER A 66 -19.24 0.16 22.42
CA SER A 66 -20.46 -0.24 21.75
C SER A 66 -21.62 0.03 22.69
N VAL A 67 -22.34 1.13 22.49
CA VAL A 67 -23.72 1.21 22.97
C VAL A 67 -24.46 0.20 22.11
N ALA A 68 -24.61 -1.01 22.64
CA ALA A 68 -25.33 -2.09 22.00
C ALA A 68 -26.74 -1.59 21.68
N THR A 69 -26.99 -1.24 20.43
CA THR A 69 -28.36 -1.08 19.96
C THR A 69 -28.99 -2.45 19.94
N PRO A 70 -30.16 -2.64 20.56
CA PRO A 70 -30.78 -3.96 20.69
C PRO A 70 -31.03 -4.56 19.30
N ILE A 71 -30.80 -5.87 19.21
CA ILE A 71 -31.05 -6.69 18.02
C ILE A 71 -32.51 -6.49 17.61
N GLY A 72 -32.73 -5.77 16.51
CA GLY A 72 -34.07 -5.52 16.00
C GLY A 72 -34.11 -4.36 15.03
N ILE A 73 -34.06 -4.69 13.74
CA ILE A 73 -34.20 -3.76 12.60
C ILE A 73 -32.99 -2.83 12.49
N ALA A 74 -32.03 -3.24 11.66
CA ALA A 74 -31.10 -2.30 11.04
C ALA A 74 -31.95 -1.29 10.25
N ARG A 75 -32.30 -0.17 10.88
CA ARG A 75 -32.87 0.96 10.17
C ARG A 75 -31.82 1.33 9.13
N VAL A 76 -32.16 1.20 7.86
CA VAL A 76 -31.40 1.81 6.77
C VAL A 76 -31.38 3.30 7.11
N LYS A 77 -30.32 3.72 7.80
CA LYS A 77 -30.11 5.11 8.12
C LYS A 77 -29.93 5.73 6.74
N VAL A 78 -30.89 6.55 6.33
CA VAL A 78 -30.76 7.36 5.11
C VAL A 78 -29.40 8.01 5.24
N ASP A 79 -28.50 7.67 4.31
CA ASP A 79 -27.18 8.25 4.27
C ASP A 79 -27.44 9.74 4.10
N PRO A 80 -27.20 10.57 5.14
CA PRO A 80 -27.38 12.00 4.98
C PRO A 80 -26.52 12.40 3.79
N ASP A 81 -27.01 13.29 2.91
CA ASP A 81 -26.22 13.79 1.78
C ASP A 81 -24.89 14.32 2.31
N LEU A 82 -23.87 13.47 2.27
CA LEU A 82 -22.63 13.69 2.99
C LEU A 82 -21.72 14.48 2.08
N GLU A 83 -21.64 15.77 2.35
CA GLU A 83 -20.68 16.63 1.67
C GLU A 83 -19.26 16.31 2.15
N LEU A 84 -18.30 16.21 1.22
CA LEU A 84 -16.90 15.92 1.55
C LEU A 84 -16.29 16.98 2.49
N SER A 85 -16.74 18.23 2.36
CA SER A 85 -16.38 19.32 3.28
C SER A 85 -16.81 19.02 4.71
N GLY A 86 -18.00 18.44 4.90
CA GLY A 86 -18.51 18.00 6.18
C GLY A 86 -17.67 16.91 6.84
N ILE A 87 -17.01 16.04 6.05
CA ILE A 87 -16.10 15.00 6.56
C ILE A 87 -14.84 15.63 7.18
N PHE A 88 -14.25 16.63 6.51
CA PHE A 88 -13.07 17.33 7.04
C PHE A 88 -13.40 18.26 8.21
N GLN A 89 -14.63 18.78 8.28
CA GLN A 89 -15.09 19.60 9.41
C GLN A 89 -15.49 18.73 10.62
N ASN A 90 -16.00 17.52 10.38
CA ASN A 90 -16.42 16.59 11.41
C ASN A 90 -15.96 15.16 11.09
N ARG A 91 -14.80 14.80 11.64
CA ARG A 91 -14.16 13.49 11.43
C ARG A 91 -15.02 12.31 11.92
N TYR A 92 -15.95 12.56 12.83
CA TYR A 92 -16.79 11.52 13.44
C TYR A 92 -17.90 11.00 12.53
N VAL A 93 -18.12 11.64 11.38
CA VAL A 93 -19.17 11.24 10.43
C VAL A 93 -18.90 9.83 9.86
N LEU A 94 -17.63 9.46 9.69
CA LEU A 94 -17.23 8.15 9.17
C LEU A 94 -16.96 7.11 10.26
N ASP A 95 -17.20 7.42 11.54
CA ASP A 95 -16.84 6.52 12.64
C ASP A 95 -17.53 5.15 12.56
N SER A 96 -18.75 5.07 12.02
CA SER A 96 -19.44 3.79 11.80
C SER A 96 -18.73 2.89 10.79
N ASP A 97 -17.95 3.48 9.90
CA ASP A 97 -17.22 2.81 8.83
C ASP A 97 -15.75 2.53 9.20
N ARG A 98 -15.31 2.93 10.40
CA ARG A 98 -13.92 2.77 10.88
C ARG A 98 -13.70 1.44 11.59
N PHE A 99 -13.55 0.38 10.79
CA PHE A 99 -13.02 -0.92 11.23
C PHE A 99 -11.51 -1.03 10.96
N ASP A 100 -10.84 -2.03 11.54
CA ASP A 100 -9.40 -2.25 11.31
C ASP A 100 -9.15 -2.65 9.85
N ILE A 101 -8.26 -1.93 9.16
CA ILE A 101 -7.85 -2.28 7.80
C ILE A 101 -7.03 -3.58 7.85
N CYS A 102 -7.55 -4.63 7.24
CA CYS A 102 -6.94 -5.95 7.17
C CYS A 102 -7.10 -6.53 5.76
N TYR A 103 -6.03 -7.09 5.21
CA TYR A 103 -6.01 -7.68 3.88
C TYR A 103 -5.75 -9.18 3.98
N GLU A 104 -6.62 -9.97 3.34
CA GLU A 104 -6.53 -11.43 3.28
C GLU A 104 -7.01 -11.90 1.90
N ALA A 105 -6.50 -13.03 1.42
CA ALA A 105 -7.03 -13.73 0.25
C ALA A 105 -8.33 -14.46 0.62
N GLY A 106 -9.32 -13.69 1.09
CA GLY A 106 -10.59 -14.17 1.62
C GLY A 106 -11.62 -14.48 0.53
N ARG A 107 -12.89 -14.32 0.88
CA ARG A 107 -14.02 -14.56 -0.03
C ARG A 107 -14.23 -13.38 -0.98
N THR A 108 -14.86 -13.64 -2.12
CA THR A 108 -15.31 -12.59 -3.03
C THR A 108 -16.24 -11.61 -2.31
N ALA A 109 -15.99 -10.32 -2.47
CA ALA A 109 -16.77 -9.25 -1.85
C ALA A 109 -18.20 -9.21 -2.40
N THR A 110 -19.18 -8.97 -1.51
CA THR A 110 -20.54 -8.55 -1.91
C THR A 110 -20.57 -7.04 -2.26
N VAL A 111 -21.68 -6.56 -2.83
CA VAL A 111 -21.86 -5.13 -3.15
C VAL A 111 -21.78 -4.26 -1.89
N GLU A 112 -22.34 -4.74 -0.78
CA GLU A 112 -22.31 -4.06 0.51
C GLU A 112 -20.88 -3.98 1.05
N GLN A 113 -20.11 -5.06 0.92
CA GLN A 113 -18.71 -5.10 1.33
C GLN A 113 -17.81 -4.23 0.46
N LEU A 114 -18.12 -4.09 -0.84
CA LEU A 114 -17.44 -3.14 -1.72
C LEU A 114 -17.71 -1.70 -1.28
N SER A 115 -18.98 -1.35 -1.02
CA SER A 115 -19.37 -0.02 -0.53
C SER A 115 -18.69 0.30 0.80
N GLN A 116 -18.69 -0.66 1.73
CA GLN A 116 -18.01 -0.54 3.03
C GLN A 116 -16.49 -0.33 2.87
N ALA A 117 -15.84 -1.08 1.98
CA ALA A 117 -14.42 -0.90 1.71
C ALA A 117 -14.11 0.49 1.16
N VAL A 118 -14.91 1.00 0.22
CA VAL A 118 -14.76 2.36 -0.33
C VAL A 118 -14.89 3.42 0.76
N ARG A 119 -15.92 3.35 1.63
CA ARG A 119 -16.07 4.27 2.76
C ARG A 119 -14.87 4.24 3.69
N ARG A 120 -14.33 3.05 3.96
CA ARG A 120 -13.13 2.89 4.79
C ARG A 120 -11.89 3.52 4.16
N TYR A 121 -11.72 3.38 2.84
CA TYR A 121 -10.65 4.04 2.10
C TYR A 121 -10.79 5.55 2.12
N ILE A 122 -12.01 6.10 2.01
CA ILE A 122 -12.25 7.54 2.16
C ILE A 122 -11.78 8.00 3.54
N GLY A 123 -12.17 7.29 4.60
CA GLY A 123 -11.73 7.60 5.97
C GLY A 123 -10.19 7.60 6.11
N ALA A 124 -9.51 6.59 5.55
CA ALA A 124 -8.05 6.52 5.58
C ALA A 124 -7.39 7.67 4.77
N ALA A 125 -7.93 8.00 3.59
CA ALA A 125 -7.42 9.10 2.77
C ALA A 125 -7.61 10.45 3.47
N VAL A 126 -8.75 10.65 4.14
CA VAL A 126 -9.02 11.86 4.95
C VAL A 126 -8.01 12.00 6.08
N ASP A 127 -7.72 10.91 6.82
CA ASP A 127 -6.72 10.95 7.90
C ASP A 127 -5.34 11.32 7.37
N TRP A 128 -4.93 10.72 6.25
CA TRP A 128 -3.66 11.04 5.59
C TRP A 128 -3.60 12.50 5.13
N ILE A 129 -4.66 13.00 4.48
CA ILE A 129 -4.71 14.39 4.03
C ILE A 129 -4.66 15.34 5.22
N ASP A 130 -5.41 15.07 6.29
CA ASP A 130 -5.41 15.89 7.50
C ASP A 130 -4.04 15.93 8.17
N ALA A 131 -3.36 14.79 8.26
CA ALA A 131 -2.02 14.69 8.82
C ALA A 131 -1.00 15.47 7.97
N LEU A 132 -1.00 15.28 6.65
CA LEU A 132 -0.09 15.99 5.74
C LEU A 132 -0.31 17.50 5.79
N PHE A 133 -1.57 17.96 5.82
CA PHE A 133 -1.89 19.38 5.96
C PHE A 133 -1.42 19.93 7.31
N SER A 134 -1.62 19.17 8.40
CA SER A 134 -1.15 19.55 9.73
C SER A 134 0.38 19.66 9.78
N LEU A 135 1.09 18.74 9.11
CA LEU A 135 2.55 18.73 9.03
C LEU A 135 3.11 20.00 8.37
N VAL A 136 2.41 20.55 7.37
CA VAL A 136 2.81 21.79 6.67
C VAL A 136 2.09 23.05 7.19
N ASN A 137 1.35 22.95 8.29
CA ASN A 137 0.56 24.04 8.89
C ASN A 137 -0.50 24.65 7.95
N LEU A 138 -1.11 23.83 7.09
CA LEU A 138 -2.27 24.21 6.28
C LEU A 138 -3.57 23.69 6.92
N SER A 139 -4.65 24.48 6.82
CA SER A 139 -5.93 24.13 7.44
C SER A 139 -7.15 24.32 6.53
N GLU A 140 -6.94 24.82 5.31
CA GLU A 140 -8.03 25.15 4.37
C GLU A 140 -8.82 23.91 3.94
N CYS A 141 -10.10 23.86 4.34
CA CYS A 141 -10.97 22.70 4.08
C CYS A 141 -11.19 22.46 2.58
N ASN A 142 -11.33 23.54 1.79
CA ASN A 142 -11.55 23.42 0.34
C ASN A 142 -10.37 22.77 -0.38
N GLU A 143 -9.14 23.06 0.04
CA GLU A 143 -7.93 22.45 -0.51
C GLU A 143 -7.85 20.96 -0.18
N LYS A 144 -8.20 20.58 1.06
CA LYS A 144 -8.27 19.17 1.46
C LYS A 144 -9.29 18.39 0.63
N VAL A 145 -10.46 18.97 0.37
CA VAL A 145 -11.49 18.39 -0.51
C VAL A 145 -10.96 18.26 -1.94
N PHE A 146 -10.23 19.24 -2.45
CA PHE A 146 -9.63 19.20 -3.78
C PHE A 146 -8.57 18.10 -3.90
N VAL A 147 -7.69 17.97 -2.90
CA VAL A 147 -6.69 16.90 -2.84
C VAL A 147 -7.37 15.54 -2.79
N LEU A 148 -8.40 15.36 -1.97
CA LEU A 148 -9.15 14.10 -1.91
C LEU A 148 -9.75 13.75 -3.29
N LYS A 149 -10.47 14.68 -3.93
CA LYS A 149 -11.10 14.44 -5.23
C LYS A 149 -10.09 14.09 -6.34
N SER A 150 -8.92 14.73 -6.32
CA SER A 150 -7.89 14.53 -7.35
C SER A 150 -7.01 13.30 -7.14
N SER A 151 -6.86 12.82 -5.90
CA SER A 151 -5.92 11.74 -5.57
C SER A 151 -6.59 10.42 -5.14
N PHE A 152 -7.88 10.42 -4.78
CA PHE A 152 -8.52 9.25 -4.16
C PHE A 152 -8.43 7.96 -5.00
N ALA A 153 -8.61 8.06 -6.32
CA ALA A 153 -8.51 6.90 -7.21
C ALA A 153 -7.08 6.32 -7.22
N ALA A 154 -6.06 7.20 -7.26
CA ALA A 154 -4.65 6.78 -7.23
C ALA A 154 -4.29 6.19 -5.86
N PHE A 155 -4.76 6.80 -4.77
CA PHE A 155 -4.64 6.28 -3.41
C PHE A 155 -5.19 4.85 -3.32
N CYS A 156 -6.45 4.64 -3.71
CA CYS A 156 -7.08 3.33 -3.70
C CYS A 156 -6.32 2.30 -4.55
N ALA A 157 -5.98 2.64 -5.79
CA ALA A 157 -5.29 1.74 -6.70
C ALA A 157 -3.92 1.32 -6.15
N PHE A 158 -3.13 2.29 -5.66
CA PHE A 158 -1.82 2.01 -5.08
C PHE A 158 -1.92 1.17 -3.81
N THR A 159 -2.80 1.54 -2.88
CA THR A 159 -3.00 0.79 -1.63
C THR A 159 -3.45 -0.64 -1.91
N GLN A 160 -4.44 -0.83 -2.78
CA GLN A 160 -4.94 -2.17 -3.12
C GLN A 160 -3.86 -3.00 -3.81
N ALA A 161 -3.14 -2.43 -4.78
CA ALA A 161 -2.07 -3.15 -5.49
C ALA A 161 -0.93 -3.55 -4.54
N ALA A 162 -0.43 -2.61 -3.74
CA ALA A 162 0.66 -2.87 -2.79
C ALA A 162 0.26 -3.92 -1.75
N ARG A 163 -0.94 -3.82 -1.19
CA ARG A 163 -1.42 -4.75 -0.16
C ARG A 163 -1.75 -6.12 -0.75
N THR A 164 -2.33 -6.18 -1.95
CA THR A 164 -2.53 -7.46 -2.66
C THR A 164 -1.21 -8.18 -2.89
N ALA A 165 -0.19 -7.48 -3.38
CA ALA A 165 1.13 -8.06 -3.62
C ALA A 165 1.83 -8.55 -2.33
N GLN A 166 1.53 -7.94 -1.19
CA GLN A 166 2.01 -8.39 0.13
C GLN A 166 1.23 -9.60 0.67
N THR A 167 -0.06 -9.71 0.31
CA THR A 167 -0.98 -10.72 0.86
C THR A 167 -1.03 -12.00 0.05
N THR A 168 -0.91 -11.95 -1.28
CA THR A 168 -1.07 -13.11 -2.16
C THR A 168 -0.19 -13.03 -3.40
N SER A 169 0.14 -14.19 -3.97
CA SER A 169 0.81 -14.33 -5.27
C SER A 169 -0.15 -14.67 -6.42
N ASP A 170 -1.45 -14.79 -6.12
CA ASP A 170 -2.47 -15.06 -7.13
C ASP A 170 -2.70 -13.81 -8.02
N PRO A 171 -2.40 -13.86 -9.33
CA PRO A 171 -2.54 -12.71 -10.22
C PRO A 171 -3.99 -12.38 -10.58
N ASP A 172 -4.95 -13.23 -10.21
CA ASP A 172 -6.36 -13.09 -10.54
C ASP A 172 -7.19 -12.55 -9.36
N LEU A 173 -6.55 -12.11 -8.28
CA LEU A 173 -7.22 -11.54 -7.10
C LEU A 173 -6.73 -10.12 -6.79
N LEU A 174 -7.65 -9.28 -6.31
CA LEU A 174 -7.36 -7.99 -5.69
C LEU A 174 -7.90 -7.99 -4.25
N CYS A 175 -7.05 -7.78 -3.26
CA CYS A 175 -7.42 -7.77 -1.85
C CYS A 175 -7.96 -6.40 -1.41
N LEU A 176 -9.05 -6.41 -0.64
CA LEU A 176 -9.68 -5.23 -0.05
C LEU A 176 -9.39 -5.12 1.46
N CYS A 177 -9.58 -3.93 2.01
CA CYS A 177 -9.28 -3.60 3.41
C CYS A 177 -10.16 -4.30 4.45
N ASN A 178 -11.18 -5.04 4.04
CA ASN A 178 -12.13 -5.76 4.89
C ASN A 178 -12.04 -7.28 4.74
N ARG A 179 -10.84 -7.80 4.41
CA ARG A 179 -10.57 -9.26 4.26
C ARG A 179 -11.38 -9.94 3.16
N THR A 180 -11.83 -9.18 2.18
CA THR A 180 -12.51 -9.70 0.98
C THR A 180 -11.66 -9.47 -0.27
N VAL A 181 -12.03 -10.12 -1.36
CA VAL A 181 -11.30 -10.03 -2.63
C VAL A 181 -12.22 -9.70 -3.80
N ILE A 182 -11.65 -9.10 -4.84
CA ILE A 182 -12.27 -8.97 -6.16
C ILE A 182 -11.55 -9.92 -7.11
N PRO A 183 -12.23 -10.95 -7.64
CA PRO A 183 -11.66 -11.81 -8.67
C PRO A 183 -11.58 -11.06 -10.01
N ARG A 184 -10.57 -11.40 -10.83
CA ARG A 184 -10.40 -10.85 -12.18
C ARG A 184 -11.62 -11.09 -13.07
N GLN A 185 -12.25 -12.26 -12.91
CA GLN A 185 -13.47 -12.62 -13.64
C GLN A 185 -14.69 -12.40 -12.75
N THR A 186 -15.70 -11.72 -13.30
CA THR A 186 -17.00 -11.59 -12.63
C THR A 186 -17.58 -12.98 -12.35
N PRO A 187 -18.00 -13.29 -11.11
CA PRO A 187 -18.60 -14.57 -10.80
C PRO A 187 -19.77 -14.89 -11.72
N ARG A 188 -19.79 -16.10 -12.29
CA ARG A 188 -20.79 -16.51 -13.31
C ARG A 188 -22.24 -16.34 -12.84
N HIS A 189 -22.53 -16.56 -11.57
CA HIS A 189 -23.88 -16.40 -11.00
C HIS A 189 -24.42 -14.96 -11.07
N LEU A 190 -23.56 -13.94 -11.23
CA LEU A 190 -23.98 -12.56 -11.47
C LEU A 190 -24.27 -12.27 -12.96
N LEU A 191 -23.77 -13.12 -13.86
CA LEU A 191 -23.96 -13.00 -15.30
C LEU A 191 -25.23 -13.72 -15.78
N GLU A 192 -25.70 -14.73 -15.05
CA GLU A 192 -26.86 -15.57 -15.41
C GLU A 192 -28.22 -14.89 -15.14
N ASN A 193 -28.27 -13.77 -14.42
CA ASN A 193 -29.49 -12.99 -14.16
C ASN A 193 -29.73 -11.87 -15.20
N LYS A 194 -29.27 -12.05 -16.44
CA LYS A 194 -29.50 -11.13 -17.56
C LYS A 194 -30.40 -11.73 -18.62
#